data_AF-A0A958S442-F1
#
_entry.id   AF-A0A958S442-F1
#
_cell.length_a   1.000
_cell.length_b   1.000
_cell.length_c   1.000
_cell.angle_alpha   90.00
_cell.angle_beta   90.00
_cell.angle_gamma   90.00
#
_symmetry.space_group_name_H-M   'P 1'
#
loop_
_entity.id
_entity.type
_entity.pdbx_description
1 polymer ?
#
loop_
_entity_poly.entity_id
_entity_poly.type
_entity_poly.pdbx_seq_one_letter_code
_entity_poly.pdbx_strand_id
1 'polypeptide(L)'
;MGNALKIFLLVGVIIGSHLQATPWVRRDKPMYRGDRLDWCLNFGTGCGQPVVNEYCKTLGMTGSKYFTQDPNIGRTRLLTDAVCEDSYCDGFKYLYCRKLNETIVKPKYRGDRLDWCADFGSQCGKPAADLYCKKQGWTASYDYAQDPNIGRTRLINDAVCEDSYCDGFKYIKCK
;
A
#
# COMPACT_ATOMS: atom_id res chain seq x y z
N MET A 1 -55.84 9.37 -10.35
CA MET A 1 -54.89 8.41 -9.75
C MET A 1 -53.73 8.25 -10.71
N GLY A 2 -52.56 8.79 -10.39
CA GLY A 2 -51.38 8.76 -11.25
C GLY A 2 -50.17 9.19 -10.43
N ASN A 3 -49.58 8.25 -9.69
CA ASN A 3 -48.41 8.47 -8.85
C ASN A 3 -47.17 8.59 -9.74
N ALA A 4 -46.62 9.81 -9.84
CA ALA A 4 -45.30 10.03 -10.38
C ALA A 4 -44.25 9.60 -9.34
N LEU A 5 -43.64 8.45 -9.59
CA LEU A 5 -42.50 7.92 -8.84
C LEU A 5 -41.28 8.83 -9.07
N LYS A 6 -40.95 9.66 -8.08
CA LYS A 6 -39.71 10.46 -8.11
C LYS A 6 -38.52 9.52 -7.92
N ILE A 7 -37.83 9.22 -9.02
CA ILE A 7 -36.55 8.53 -9.05
C ILE A 7 -35.51 9.43 -8.36
N PHE A 8 -35.05 9.02 -7.19
CA PHE A 8 -33.87 9.58 -6.55
C PHE A 8 -32.64 9.18 -7.36
N LEU A 9 -32.11 10.12 -8.15
CA LEU A 9 -30.77 10.04 -8.69
C LEU A 9 -29.78 10.18 -7.53
N LEU A 10 -29.39 9.04 -6.95
CA LEU A 10 -28.17 8.92 -6.14
C LEU A 10 -26.99 9.19 -7.08
N VAL A 11 -26.54 10.44 -7.14
CA VAL A 11 -25.22 10.78 -7.66
C VAL A 11 -24.23 10.19 -6.66
N GLY A 12 -23.78 8.97 -6.93
CA GLY A 12 -22.69 8.35 -6.21
C GLY A 12 -21.47 9.25 -6.35
N VAL A 13 -21.12 9.96 -5.28
CA VAL A 13 -19.83 10.62 -5.16
C VAL A 13 -18.80 9.50 -5.16
N ILE A 14 -18.19 9.26 -6.32
CA ILE A 14 -16.97 8.47 -6.40
C ILE A 14 -15.92 9.33 -5.72
N ILE A 15 -15.78 9.17 -4.41
CA ILE A 15 -14.69 9.74 -3.64
C ILE A 15 -13.43 9.20 -4.31
N GLY A 16 -12.79 10.03 -5.12
CA GLY A 16 -11.55 9.70 -5.79
C GLY A 16 -10.60 9.18 -4.73
N SER A 17 -10.36 7.87 -4.78
CA SER A 17 -9.48 7.19 -3.84
C SER A 17 -8.13 7.86 -4.01
N HIS A 18 -7.77 8.74 -3.08
CA HIS A 18 -6.42 9.27 -3.04
C HIS A 18 -5.56 8.02 -2.90
N LEU A 19 -4.80 7.67 -3.93
CA LEU A 19 -3.86 6.56 -3.94
C LEU A 19 -2.82 6.87 -2.85
N GLN A 20 -3.18 6.57 -1.61
CA GLN A 20 -2.26 6.58 -0.49
C GLN A 20 -1.28 5.46 -0.77
N ALA A 21 0.01 5.78 -0.74
CA ALA A 21 1.08 4.83 -0.98
C ALA A 21 1.19 3.90 0.24
N THR A 22 0.22 2.99 0.37
CA THR A 22 0.26 1.98 1.42
C THR A 22 1.42 1.03 1.15
N PRO A 23 2.04 0.46 2.20
CA PRO A 23 3.10 -0.52 2.01
C PRO A 23 2.59 -1.84 1.42
N TRP A 24 1.27 -2.03 1.29
CA TRP A 24 0.65 -3.28 0.88
C TRP A 24 0.50 -3.37 -0.64
N VAL A 25 1.06 -4.42 -1.22
CA VAL A 25 1.00 -4.72 -2.66
C VAL A 25 0.18 -5.98 -2.86
N ARG A 26 -1.02 -5.82 -3.42
CA ARG A 26 -1.89 -6.95 -3.79
C ARG A 26 -1.35 -7.67 -5.01
N ARG A 27 -1.35 -9.00 -4.96
CA ARG A 27 -1.06 -9.89 -6.09
C ARG A 27 -2.27 -10.77 -6.33
N ASP A 28 -2.99 -10.49 -7.40
CA ASP A 28 -4.06 -11.34 -7.88
C ASP A 28 -3.47 -12.53 -8.63
N LYS A 29 -3.97 -13.74 -8.33
CA LYS A 29 -3.54 -14.99 -8.99
C LYS A 29 -2.01 -15.04 -9.18
N PRO A 30 -1.22 -14.91 -8.09
CA PRO A 30 0.22 -14.79 -8.18
C PRO A 30 0.83 -15.96 -8.93
N MET A 31 1.86 -15.66 -9.71
CA MET A 31 2.55 -16.61 -10.57
C MET A 31 3.98 -16.81 -10.08
N TYR A 32 4.48 -18.03 -10.18
CA TYR A 32 5.89 -18.35 -9.97
C TYR A 32 6.41 -19.10 -11.19
N ARG A 33 7.44 -18.53 -11.84
CA ARG A 33 8.07 -19.07 -13.06
C ARG A 33 7.08 -19.53 -14.14
N GLY A 34 6.04 -18.73 -14.38
CA GLY A 34 5.07 -18.96 -15.45
C GLY A 34 3.84 -19.77 -15.07
N ASP A 35 3.80 -20.39 -13.89
CA ASP A 35 2.66 -21.16 -13.39
C ASP A 35 1.99 -20.48 -12.18
N ARG A 36 0.74 -20.85 -11.86
CA ARG A 36 0.05 -20.38 -10.64
C ARG A 36 0.85 -20.81 -9.41
N LEU A 37 1.13 -19.87 -8.50
CA LEU A 37 1.78 -20.17 -7.24
C LEU A 37 0.90 -21.13 -6.43
N ASP A 38 1.49 -22.26 -6.06
CA ASP A 38 0.86 -23.29 -5.25
C ASP A 38 0.58 -22.80 -3.82
N TRP A 39 -0.50 -23.30 -3.23
CA TRP A 39 -0.91 -22.98 -1.87
C TRP A 39 0.07 -23.44 -0.78
N CYS A 40 0.91 -24.44 -1.05
CA CYS A 40 1.82 -25.07 -0.11
C CYS A 40 3.30 -24.90 -0.49
N LEU A 41 4.21 -25.06 0.49
CA LEU A 41 5.66 -25.07 0.25
C LEU A 41 6.15 -26.44 -0.22
N ASN A 42 5.53 -27.50 0.31
CA ASN A 42 5.64 -28.87 -0.16
C ASN A 42 4.22 -29.43 -0.27
N PHE A 43 3.97 -30.43 -1.11
CA PHE A 43 2.62 -30.97 -1.29
C PHE A 43 1.99 -31.36 0.04
N GLY A 44 0.86 -30.72 0.37
CA GLY A 44 0.10 -30.93 1.61
C GLY A 44 0.71 -30.36 2.89
N THR A 45 1.86 -29.68 2.85
CA THR A 45 2.51 -29.14 4.07
C THR A 45 3.05 -27.72 3.91
N GLY A 46 3.03 -26.96 5.01
CA GLY A 46 3.52 -25.58 5.02
C GLY A 46 2.66 -24.63 4.16
N CYS A 47 1.33 -24.76 4.24
CA CYS A 47 0.40 -24.07 3.35
C CYS A 47 -0.07 -22.70 3.83
N GLY A 48 -0.44 -21.83 2.89
CA GLY A 48 -0.90 -20.47 3.16
C GLY A 48 0.22 -19.53 3.57
N GLN A 49 0.25 -19.13 4.85
CA GLN A 49 1.17 -18.11 5.37
C GLN A 49 2.66 -18.39 5.10
N PRO A 50 3.18 -19.63 5.24
CA PRO A 50 4.59 -19.90 4.94
C PRO A 50 4.94 -19.61 3.49
N VAL A 51 4.06 -19.95 2.53
CA VAL A 51 4.27 -19.63 1.11
C VAL A 51 4.24 -18.12 0.89
N VAL A 52 3.30 -17.38 1.49
CA VAL A 52 3.24 -15.92 1.38
C VAL A 52 4.54 -15.28 1.86
N ASN A 53 5.10 -15.77 2.98
CA ASN A 53 6.35 -15.26 3.52
C ASN A 53 7.52 -15.47 2.54
N GLU A 54 7.67 -16.68 2.00
CA GLU A 54 8.77 -16.99 1.08
C GLU A 54 8.58 -16.34 -0.29
N TYR A 55 7.37 -16.38 -0.85
CA TYR A 55 7.06 -15.75 -2.13
C TYR A 55 7.31 -14.25 -2.09
N CYS A 56 6.88 -13.55 -1.04
CA CYS A 56 7.12 -12.10 -0.93
C CYS A 56 8.62 -11.76 -0.81
N LYS A 57 9.45 -12.62 -0.18
CA LYS A 57 10.91 -12.44 -0.16
C LYS A 57 11.52 -12.49 -1.56
N THR A 58 10.99 -13.32 -2.46
CA THR A 58 11.46 -13.35 -3.86
C THR A 58 11.23 -12.02 -4.59
N LEU A 59 10.32 -11.19 -4.07
CA LEU A 59 10.01 -9.85 -4.59
C LEU A 59 10.74 -8.72 -3.81
N GLY A 60 11.64 -9.05 -2.88
CA GLY A 60 12.26 -8.07 -2.00
C GLY A 60 11.31 -7.45 -0.97
N MET A 61 10.22 -8.15 -0.63
CA MET A 61 9.16 -7.70 0.28
C MET A 61 9.02 -8.67 1.46
N THR A 62 8.23 -8.30 2.47
CA THR A 62 7.86 -9.21 3.57
C THR A 62 6.43 -9.74 3.41
N GLY A 63 6.17 -10.93 3.95
CA GLY A 63 4.86 -11.56 3.92
C GLY A 63 3.80 -10.76 4.69
N SER A 64 2.54 -10.93 4.32
CA SER A 64 1.39 -10.39 5.05
C SER A 64 0.47 -11.51 5.54
N LYS A 65 -0.48 -11.16 6.41
CA LYS A 65 -1.56 -12.05 6.85
C LYS A 65 -2.80 -12.00 5.94
N TYR A 66 -2.74 -11.26 4.82
CA TYR A 66 -3.88 -11.05 3.93
C TYR A 66 -3.72 -11.88 2.66
N PHE A 67 -4.37 -13.03 2.62
CA PHE A 67 -4.39 -13.92 1.47
C PHE A 67 -5.64 -14.80 1.49
N THR A 68 -5.95 -15.40 0.35
CA THR A 68 -7.08 -16.33 0.22
C THR A 68 -6.72 -17.41 -0.78
N GLN A 69 -7.09 -18.64 -0.45
CA GLN A 69 -6.91 -19.81 -1.30
C GLN A 69 -7.82 -19.71 -2.54
N ASP A 70 -7.34 -20.23 -3.68
CA ASP A 70 -8.13 -20.51 -4.89
C ASP A 70 -8.11 -22.03 -5.07
N PRO A 71 -9.19 -22.73 -4.69
CA PRO A 71 -9.17 -24.19 -4.64
C PRO A 71 -9.36 -24.83 -6.02
N ASN A 72 -8.77 -26.01 -6.23
CA ASN A 72 -8.98 -26.87 -7.39
C ASN A 72 -8.80 -26.14 -8.74
N ILE A 73 -7.72 -25.39 -8.89
CA ILE A 73 -7.47 -24.54 -10.08
C ILE A 73 -6.69 -25.24 -11.19
N GLY A 74 -6.38 -26.53 -11.00
CA GLY A 74 -5.47 -27.24 -11.88
C GLY A 74 -4.03 -26.81 -11.65
N ARG A 75 -3.20 -26.90 -12.68
CA ARG A 75 -1.74 -26.73 -12.63
C ARG A 75 -1.24 -25.58 -11.71
N THR A 76 -0.44 -25.95 -10.71
CA THR A 76 0.27 -25.03 -9.80
C THR A 76 1.75 -25.39 -9.67
N ARG A 77 2.55 -24.46 -9.15
CA ARG A 77 3.99 -24.65 -8.92
C ARG A 77 4.41 -24.21 -7.52
N LEU A 78 5.10 -25.10 -6.82
CA LEU A 78 5.77 -24.82 -5.55
C LEU A 78 6.96 -23.87 -5.74
N LEU A 79 7.38 -23.18 -4.69
CA LEU A 79 8.61 -22.36 -4.74
C LEU A 79 9.89 -23.19 -4.96
N THR A 80 9.85 -24.50 -4.70
CA THR A 80 10.91 -25.49 -4.98
C THR A 80 10.94 -25.95 -6.44
N ASP A 81 10.12 -25.35 -7.30
CA ASP A 81 9.91 -25.71 -8.71
C ASP A 81 9.10 -26.97 -9.00
N ALA A 82 8.77 -27.80 -8.01
CA ALA A 82 7.89 -28.94 -8.27
C ALA A 82 6.49 -28.46 -8.71
N VAL A 83 5.85 -29.23 -9.58
CA VAL A 83 4.57 -28.88 -10.23
C VAL A 83 3.51 -29.89 -9.81
N CYS A 84 2.33 -29.39 -9.47
CA CYS A 84 1.12 -30.19 -9.34
C CYS A 84 0.31 -30.01 -10.63
N GLU A 85 -0.08 -31.10 -11.30
CA GLU A 85 -0.76 -31.05 -12.61
C GLU A 85 -2.21 -31.56 -12.56
N ASP A 86 -2.69 -31.93 -11.38
CA ASP A 86 -4.04 -32.47 -11.17
C ASP A 86 -5.10 -31.38 -10.98
N SER A 87 -6.38 -31.75 -11.10
CA SER A 87 -7.50 -30.80 -10.90
C SER A 87 -7.67 -30.33 -9.46
N TYR A 88 -7.12 -31.05 -8.48
CA TYR A 88 -7.26 -30.73 -7.06
C TYR A 88 -6.18 -29.78 -6.54
N CYS A 89 -5.24 -29.35 -7.39
CA CYS A 89 -4.18 -28.46 -6.96
C CYS A 89 -4.76 -27.07 -6.62
N ASP A 90 -4.32 -26.52 -5.49
CA ASP A 90 -4.79 -25.25 -4.97
C ASP A 90 -3.73 -24.16 -5.16
N GLY A 91 -4.18 -22.95 -5.46
CA GLY A 91 -3.31 -21.78 -5.50
C GLY A 91 -3.80 -20.65 -4.60
N PHE A 92 -3.27 -19.46 -4.84
CA PHE A 92 -3.76 -18.23 -4.21
C PHE A 92 -4.71 -17.48 -5.12
N LYS A 93 -5.87 -17.08 -4.60
CA LYS A 93 -6.79 -16.17 -5.30
C LYS A 93 -6.18 -14.78 -5.30
N TYR A 94 -5.70 -14.38 -4.13
CA TYR A 94 -4.83 -13.24 -3.96
C TYR A 94 -3.96 -13.41 -2.71
N LEU A 95 -2.86 -12.66 -2.68
CA LEU A 95 -2.08 -12.40 -1.47
C LEU A 95 -1.63 -10.94 -1.45
N TYR A 96 -1.27 -10.44 -0.29
CA TYR A 96 -0.55 -9.17 -0.17
C TYR A 96 0.89 -9.42 0.26
N CYS A 97 1.81 -8.66 -0.34
CA CYS A 97 3.15 -8.46 0.18
C CYS A 97 3.25 -7.06 0.79
N ARG A 98 4.19 -6.88 1.73
CA ARG A 98 4.47 -5.59 2.35
C ARG A 98 5.85 -5.11 1.94
N LYS A 99 5.92 -3.91 1.35
CA LYS A 99 7.18 -3.22 1.09
C LYS A 99 7.92 -2.93 2.41
N LEU A 100 9.25 -2.97 2.35
CA LEU A 100 10.12 -2.68 3.50
C LEU A 100 10.41 -1.19 3.67
N ASN A 101 10.40 -0.45 2.57
CA ASN A 101 10.57 0.99 2.55
C ASN A 101 9.97 1.59 1.28
N GLU A 102 9.79 2.91 1.29
CA GLU A 102 9.35 3.70 0.13
C GLU A 102 9.94 5.12 0.21
N THR A 103 10.33 5.68 -0.93
CA THR A 103 10.68 7.10 -1.04
C THR A 103 9.49 7.86 -1.64
N ILE A 104 8.89 8.73 -0.85
CA ILE A 104 7.77 9.58 -1.27
C ILE A 104 8.33 10.95 -1.63
N VAL A 105 8.38 11.24 -2.93
CA VAL A 105 8.88 12.52 -3.46
C VAL A 105 7.76 13.56 -3.43
N LYS A 106 8.08 14.78 -3.00
CA LYS A 106 7.14 15.90 -2.92
C LYS A 106 5.82 15.49 -2.25
N PRO A 107 5.86 14.89 -1.05
CA PRO A 107 4.70 14.30 -0.39
C PRO A 107 3.56 15.30 -0.29
N LYS A 108 2.35 14.77 -0.48
CA LYS A 108 1.11 15.51 -0.35
C LYS A 108 0.28 14.97 0.79
N TYR A 109 -0.39 15.88 1.49
CA TYR A 109 -1.39 15.57 2.49
C TYR A 109 -2.70 16.27 2.12
N ARG A 110 -3.77 15.48 1.95
CA ARG A 110 -5.08 15.96 1.44
C ARG A 110 -4.98 16.81 0.15
N GLY A 111 -4.10 16.40 -0.77
CA GLY A 111 -3.93 17.04 -2.09
C GLY A 111 -2.91 18.19 -2.14
N ASP A 112 -2.59 18.79 -0.99
CA ASP A 112 -1.63 19.90 -0.85
C ASP A 112 -0.23 19.40 -0.51
N ARG A 113 0.82 20.20 -0.78
CA ARG A 113 2.19 19.85 -0.37
C ARG A 113 2.26 19.77 1.14
N LEU A 114 2.82 18.67 1.66
CA LEU A 114 3.01 18.50 3.09
C LEU A 114 4.02 19.53 3.60
N ASP A 115 3.61 20.28 4.61
CA ASP A 115 4.44 21.25 5.32
C ASP A 115 5.59 20.56 6.06
N TRP A 116 6.73 21.24 6.15
CA TRP A 116 7.91 20.79 6.89
C TRP A 116 7.64 20.54 8.38
N CYS A 117 6.68 21.25 8.96
CA CYS A 117 6.31 21.22 10.36
C CYS A 117 4.97 20.49 10.60
N ALA A 118 4.86 19.82 11.74
CA ALA A 118 3.62 19.14 12.12
C ALA A 118 2.62 20.12 12.76
N ASP A 119 3.14 21.20 13.35
CA ASP A 119 2.42 22.34 13.90
C ASP A 119 3.18 23.64 13.55
N PHE A 120 2.53 24.80 13.58
CA PHE A 120 3.13 26.04 13.08
C PHE A 120 4.44 26.37 13.81
N GLY A 121 5.54 26.38 13.06
CA GLY A 121 6.88 26.67 13.58
C GLY A 121 7.42 25.65 14.59
N SER A 122 6.77 24.49 14.77
CA SER A 122 7.19 23.48 15.73
C SER A 122 7.04 22.05 15.21
N GLN A 123 7.73 21.10 15.84
CA GLN A 123 7.72 19.68 15.43
C GLN A 123 8.13 19.47 13.95
N CYS A 124 9.15 20.20 13.52
CA CYS A 124 9.60 20.25 12.13
C CYS A 124 10.58 19.14 11.74
N GLY A 125 10.57 18.75 10.47
CA GLY A 125 11.41 17.68 9.93
C GLY A 125 10.94 16.29 10.39
N LYS A 126 11.74 15.60 11.21
CA LYS A 126 11.45 14.21 11.60
C LYS A 126 10.06 13.98 12.20
N PRO A 127 9.55 14.79 13.15
CA PRO A 127 8.26 14.53 13.76
C PRO A 127 7.11 14.58 12.75
N ALA A 128 7.10 15.61 11.88
CA ALA A 128 6.14 15.71 10.77
C ALA A 128 6.28 14.55 9.78
N ALA A 129 7.50 14.17 9.40
CA ALA A 129 7.78 13.06 8.51
C ALA A 129 7.33 11.71 9.09
N ASP A 130 7.55 11.47 10.39
CA ASP A 130 7.10 10.26 11.08
C ASP A 130 5.58 10.17 11.15
N LEU A 131 4.90 11.28 11.47
CA LEU A 131 3.44 11.35 11.47
C LEU A 131 2.87 11.07 10.07
N TYR A 132 3.51 11.62 9.04
CA TYR A 132 3.14 11.34 7.66
C TYR A 132 3.30 9.86 7.31
N CYS A 133 4.47 9.27 7.56
CA CYS A 133 4.72 7.85 7.31
C CYS A 133 3.71 6.95 8.03
N LYS A 134 3.38 7.24 9.30
CA LYS A 134 2.36 6.51 10.07
C LYS A 134 0.98 6.60 9.42
N LYS A 135 0.55 7.79 8.97
CA LYS A 135 -0.71 7.95 8.25
C LYS A 135 -0.73 7.21 6.90
N GLN A 136 0.43 6.98 6.28
CA GLN A 136 0.57 6.17 5.06
C GLN A 136 0.68 4.66 5.33
N GLY A 137 0.63 4.21 6.60
CA GLY A 137 0.68 2.79 6.99
C GLY A 137 2.09 2.25 7.26
N TRP A 138 3.11 3.12 7.25
CA TRP A 138 4.49 2.80 7.63
C TRP A 138 4.70 3.01 9.12
N THR A 139 5.85 2.60 9.64
CA THR A 139 6.18 2.75 11.06
C THR A 139 6.80 4.11 11.38
N ALA A 140 7.72 4.60 10.54
CA ALA A 140 8.41 5.87 10.73
C ALA A 140 9.12 6.32 9.45
N SER A 141 9.61 7.56 9.47
CA SER A 141 10.62 8.04 8.53
C SER A 141 12.03 7.68 9.01
N TYR A 142 12.94 7.45 8.07
CA TYR A 142 14.36 7.27 8.37
C TYR A 142 15.28 8.26 7.65
N ASP A 143 14.76 8.97 6.65
CA ASP A 143 15.47 10.01 5.90
C ASP A 143 14.44 10.95 5.27
N TYR A 144 14.76 12.23 5.17
CA TYR A 144 13.89 13.28 4.65
C TYR A 144 14.72 14.51 4.30
N ALA A 145 14.21 15.34 3.40
CA ALA A 145 14.85 16.62 3.07
C ALA A 145 13.80 17.72 2.92
N GLN A 146 14.17 18.94 3.31
CA GLN A 146 13.34 20.12 3.16
C GLN A 146 13.34 20.61 1.69
N ASP A 147 12.21 21.19 1.28
CA ASP A 147 11.99 21.91 0.02
C ASP A 147 11.58 23.34 0.41
N PRO A 148 12.53 24.30 0.43
CA PRO A 148 12.29 25.58 1.06
C PRO A 148 11.47 26.54 0.18
N ASN A 149 10.67 27.41 0.81
CA ASN A 149 9.90 28.50 0.18
C ASN A 149 9.08 28.06 -1.03
N ILE A 150 8.32 26.96 -0.89
CA ILE A 150 7.52 26.39 -1.99
C ILE A 150 6.12 27.02 -2.12
N GLY A 151 5.84 28.03 -1.30
CA GLY A 151 4.50 28.58 -1.14
C GLY A 151 3.57 27.61 -0.42
N ARG A 152 2.27 27.72 -0.70
CA ARG A 152 1.20 27.02 0.00
C ARG A 152 1.50 25.55 0.37
N THR A 153 1.48 25.26 1.67
CA THR A 153 1.65 23.92 2.26
C THR A 153 0.53 23.60 3.25
N ARG A 154 0.36 22.32 3.55
CA ARG A 154 -0.58 21.82 4.56
C ARG A 154 0.16 21.01 5.60
N LEU A 155 -0.01 21.37 6.85
CA LEU A 155 0.50 20.67 8.02
C LEU A 155 -0.29 19.37 8.25
N ILE A 156 0.35 18.41 8.90
CA ILE A 156 -0.25 17.09 9.15
C ILE A 156 -1.44 17.13 10.11
N ASN A 157 -1.59 18.23 10.86
CA ASN A 157 -2.74 18.57 11.72
C ASN A 157 -3.87 19.30 10.98
N ASP A 158 -3.83 19.33 9.65
CA ASP A 158 -4.78 19.99 8.73
C ASP A 158 -4.66 21.53 8.61
N ALA A 159 -3.83 22.19 9.43
CA ALA A 159 -3.56 23.62 9.27
C ALA A 159 -2.85 23.91 7.93
N VAL A 160 -2.98 25.15 7.43
CA VAL A 160 -2.48 25.55 6.11
C VAL A 160 -1.60 26.78 6.27
N CYS A 161 -0.40 26.72 5.70
CA CYS A 161 0.49 27.85 5.54
C CYS A 161 0.30 28.37 4.10
N GLU A 162 -0.11 29.63 3.96
CA GLU A 162 -0.47 30.24 2.65
C GLU A 162 0.61 31.21 2.13
N ASP A 163 1.66 31.46 2.90
CA ASP A 163 2.71 32.41 2.57
C ASP A 163 3.78 31.84 1.62
N SER A 164 4.55 32.72 0.99
CA SER A 164 5.63 32.32 0.07
C SER A 164 6.81 31.62 0.78
N TYR A 165 6.98 31.87 2.08
CA TYR A 165 8.07 31.30 2.88
C TYR A 165 7.75 29.90 3.43
N CYS A 166 6.56 29.37 3.16
CA CYS A 166 6.20 28.05 3.66
C CYS A 166 7.08 26.97 3.03
N ASP A 167 7.63 26.11 3.87
CA ASP A 167 8.53 25.03 3.49
C ASP A 167 7.77 23.70 3.42
N GLY A 168 8.12 22.86 2.47
CA GLY A 168 7.63 21.49 2.41
C GLY A 168 8.74 20.46 2.53
N PHE A 169 8.37 19.20 2.33
CA PHE A 169 9.34 18.12 2.16
C PHE A 169 9.69 17.92 0.69
N LYS A 170 10.97 17.85 0.34
CA LYS A 170 11.44 17.43 -0.99
C LYS A 170 11.20 15.94 -1.17
N TYR A 171 11.51 15.16 -0.14
CA TYR A 171 11.16 13.75 -0.04
C TYR A 171 11.03 13.33 1.43
N ILE A 172 10.31 12.22 1.65
CA ILE A 172 10.33 11.45 2.89
C ILE A 172 10.56 9.98 2.54
N LYS A 173 11.50 9.32 3.20
CA LYS A 173 11.69 7.87 3.12
C LYS A 173 11.06 7.20 4.33
N CYS A 174 10.06 6.37 4.08
CA CYS A 174 9.31 5.63 5.09
C CYS A 174 9.77 4.16 5.17
N LYS A 175 9.58 3.54 6.33
CA LYS A 175 9.81 2.10 6.60
C LYS A 175 8.74 1.54 7.54
#